data_AF-A0A2M9EYA8-F1
#
_entry.id   AF-A0A2M9EYA8-F1
#
_cell.length_a   1.000
_cell.length_b   1.000
_cell.length_c   1.000
_cell.angle_alpha   90.00
_cell.angle_beta   90.00
_cell.angle_gamma   90.00
#
_symmetry.space_group_name_H-M   'P 1'
#
loop_
_entity.id
_entity.type
_entity.pdbx_description
1 polymer ?
#
loop_
_entity_poly.entity_id
_entity_poly.type
_entity_poly.pdbx_seq_one_letter_code
_entity_poly.pdbx_strand_id
1 'polypeptide(L)'
;MKITMDMTKGAYEVAKKVYAGSLSRTQGKDQINKTTGMNAGSASDFITIFLAMMEGKVYKRAFNNESNLYVLNNIRKDYGDGAFKKALDAAQQHVDYYSGLGKGNLTGYQTIINELRKS
;
A
#
# COMPACT_ATOMS: atom_id res chain seq x y z
N MET A 1 3.63 3.15 -15.51
CA MET A 1 2.28 3.74 -15.75
C MET A 1 1.87 4.53 -14.53
N LYS A 2 1.04 5.57 -14.67
CA LYS A 2 0.40 6.24 -13.53
C LYS A 2 -0.73 5.35 -13.00
N ILE A 3 -0.72 5.05 -11.71
CA ILE A 3 -1.81 4.32 -11.05
C ILE A 3 -2.95 5.31 -10.78
N THR A 4 -4.18 4.97 -11.19
CA THR A 4 -5.38 5.77 -10.93
C THR A 4 -6.05 5.37 -9.62
N MET A 5 -6.99 6.18 -9.14
CA MET A 5 -7.76 5.82 -7.96
C MET A 5 -8.70 4.64 -8.18
N ASP A 6 -9.26 4.46 -9.38
CA ASP A 6 -10.08 3.28 -9.68
C ASP A 6 -9.23 2.00 -9.67
N MET A 7 -8.01 2.08 -10.21
CA MET A 7 -7.04 1.00 -10.08
C MET A 7 -6.69 0.70 -8.63
N THR A 8 -6.51 1.74 -7.80
CA THR A 8 -6.21 1.59 -6.37
C THR A 8 -7.34 0.90 -5.63
N LYS A 9 -8.59 1.34 -5.82
CA LYS A 9 -9.78 0.76 -5.19
C LYS A 9 -9.95 -0.71 -5.57
N GLY A 10 -9.86 -1.02 -6.87
CA GLY A 10 -9.94 -2.39 -7.35
C GLY A 10 -8.80 -3.27 -6.86
N ALA A 11 -7.58 -2.75 -6.84
CA ALA A 11 -6.41 -3.47 -6.34
C ALA A 11 -6.50 -3.75 -4.84
N TYR A 12 -7.01 -2.81 -4.05
CA TYR A 12 -7.24 -2.98 -2.62
C TYR A 12 -8.19 -4.15 -2.32
N GLU A 13 -9.34 -4.22 -3.00
CA GLU A 13 -10.29 -5.32 -2.82
C GLU A 13 -9.69 -6.69 -3.13
N VAL A 14 -8.84 -6.79 -4.15
CA VAL A 14 -8.14 -8.03 -4.48
C VAL A 14 -7.02 -8.33 -3.49
N ALA A 15 -6.26 -7.34 -3.05
CA ALA A 15 -5.18 -7.50 -2.07
C ALA A 15 -5.71 -8.02 -0.72
N LYS A 16 -6.92 -7.59 -0.30
CA LYS A 16 -7.62 -8.17 0.86
C LYS A 16 -7.86 -9.67 0.72
N LYS A 17 -8.29 -10.12 -0.46
CA LYS A 17 -8.51 -11.56 -0.74
C LYS A 17 -7.20 -12.35 -0.71
N VAL A 18 -6.10 -11.75 -1.16
CA VAL A 18 -4.76 -12.35 -1.05
C VAL A 18 -4.34 -12.46 0.42
N TYR A 19 -4.53 -11.41 1.21
CA TYR A 19 -4.21 -11.41 2.64
C TYR A 19 -5.03 -12.42 3.44
N ALA A 20 -6.31 -12.57 3.11
CA ALA A 20 -7.20 -13.57 3.71
C ALA A 20 -6.90 -15.02 3.24
N GLY A 21 -5.93 -15.23 2.34
CA GLY A 21 -5.58 -16.55 1.80
C GLY A 21 -6.57 -17.10 0.76
N SER A 22 -7.59 -16.33 0.37
CA SER A 22 -8.58 -16.73 -0.64
C SER A 22 -8.04 -16.68 -2.07
N LEU A 23 -6.96 -15.93 -2.31
CA LEU A 23 -6.23 -15.89 -3.58
C LEU A 23 -4.73 -16.02 -3.32
N SER A 24 -4.03 -16.75 -4.18
CA SER A 24 -2.57 -16.64 -4.26
C SER A 24 -2.16 -15.26 -4.79
N ARG A 25 -0.89 -14.87 -4.56
CA ARG A 25 -0.34 -13.62 -5.11
C ARG A 25 -0.43 -13.58 -6.64
N THR A 26 -0.20 -14.70 -7.31
CA THR A 26 -0.29 -14.81 -8.77
C THR A 26 -1.72 -14.58 -9.24
N GLN A 27 -2.71 -15.26 -8.64
CA GLN A 27 -4.12 -15.05 -8.97
C GLN A 27 -4.56 -13.62 -8.69
N GLY A 28 -4.15 -13.05 -7.55
CA GLY A 28 -4.45 -11.67 -7.20
C GLY A 28 -3.88 -10.69 -8.24
N LYS A 29 -2.61 -10.83 -8.60
CA LYS A 29 -1.96 -9.99 -9.63
C LYS A 29 -2.70 -10.06 -10.96
N ASP A 30 -3.05 -11.25 -11.42
CA ASP A 30 -3.77 -11.45 -12.68
C ASP A 30 -5.18 -10.87 -12.62
N GLN A 31 -5.86 -11.01 -11.47
CA GLN A 31 -7.19 -10.43 -11.27
C GLN A 31 -7.14 -8.91 -11.28
N ILE A 32 -6.21 -8.28 -10.55
CA ILE A 32 -6.03 -6.81 -10.56
C ILE A 32 -5.80 -6.32 -11.99
N ASN A 33 -4.93 -7.00 -12.74
CA ASN A 33 -4.65 -6.62 -14.12
C ASN A 33 -5.91 -6.67 -15.00
N LYS A 34 -6.67 -7.77 -14.93
CA LYS A 34 -7.89 -7.96 -15.71
C LYS A 34 -9.00 -6.97 -15.34
N THR A 35 -9.19 -6.69 -14.06
CA THR A 35 -10.35 -5.89 -13.61
C THR A 35 -10.10 -4.39 -13.57
N THR A 36 -8.83 -3.96 -13.54
CA THR A 36 -8.51 -2.53 -13.40
C THR A 36 -7.68 -1.96 -14.55
N GLY A 37 -7.10 -2.82 -15.39
CA GLY A 37 -6.10 -2.41 -16.40
C GLY A 37 -4.73 -2.05 -15.83
N MET A 38 -4.52 -2.18 -14.51
CA MET A 38 -3.20 -1.97 -13.89
C MET A 38 -2.23 -3.03 -14.42
N ASN A 39 -1.05 -2.62 -14.91
CA ASN A 39 -0.08 -3.57 -15.43
C ASN A 39 0.38 -4.58 -14.35
N ALA A 40 0.80 -5.77 -14.77
CA ALA A 40 1.12 -6.87 -13.88
C ALA A 40 2.24 -6.55 -12.86
N GLY A 41 3.21 -5.71 -13.23
CA GLY A 41 4.28 -5.27 -12.33
C GLY A 41 3.75 -4.40 -11.19
N SER A 42 2.99 -3.36 -11.54
CA SER A 42 2.31 -2.49 -10.57
C SER A 42 1.33 -3.27 -9.69
N ALA A 43 0.60 -4.24 -10.25
CA ALA A 43 -0.31 -5.09 -9.50
C ALA A 43 0.43 -5.97 -8.47
N SER A 44 1.57 -6.54 -8.86
CA SER A 44 2.44 -7.30 -7.97
C SER A 44 3.02 -6.43 -6.86
N ASP A 45 3.50 -5.23 -7.20
CA ASP A 45 4.03 -4.27 -6.22
C ASP A 45 2.93 -3.83 -5.25
N PHE A 46 1.71 -3.56 -5.72
CA PHE A 46 0.57 -3.20 -4.87
C PHE A 46 0.27 -4.27 -3.82
N ILE A 47 0.15 -5.54 -4.24
CA ILE A 47 -0.07 -6.67 -3.32
C ILE A 47 1.08 -6.76 -2.31
N THR A 48 2.31 -6.56 -2.77
CA THR A 48 3.49 -6.62 -1.90
C THR A 48 3.46 -5.55 -0.82
N ILE A 49 3.16 -4.30 -1.20
CA ILE A 49 3.08 -3.16 -0.29
C ILE A 49 1.96 -3.38 0.72
N PHE A 50 0.77 -3.78 0.26
CA PHE A 50 -0.37 -4.03 1.14
C PHE A 50 -0.05 -5.09 2.20
N LEU A 51 0.53 -6.23 1.80
CA LEU A 51 0.90 -7.29 2.76
C LEU A 51 1.99 -6.83 3.73
N ALA A 52 2.98 -6.07 3.26
CA ALA A 52 4.00 -5.49 4.12
C ALA A 52 3.40 -4.52 5.16
N MET A 53 2.42 -3.70 4.76
CA MET A 53 1.66 -2.84 5.67
C MET A 53 0.91 -3.64 6.73
N MET A 54 0.20 -4.71 6.35
CA MET A 54 -0.52 -5.57 7.29
C MET A 54 0.42 -6.27 8.30
N GLU A 55 1.67 -6.52 7.90
CA GLU A 55 2.70 -7.15 8.73
C GLU A 55 3.58 -6.14 9.50
N GLY A 56 3.48 -4.84 9.21
CA GLY A 56 4.34 -3.81 9.80
C GLY A 56 5.79 -3.83 9.31
N LYS A 57 6.03 -4.31 8.09
CA LYS A 57 7.36 -4.49 7.50
C LYS A 57 7.67 -3.46 6.42
N VAL A 58 8.94 -3.09 6.30
CA VAL A 58 9.44 -2.22 5.23
C VAL A 58 9.12 -2.76 3.84
N TYR A 59 8.76 -1.86 2.94
CA TYR A 59 8.66 -2.12 1.50
C TYR A 59 9.52 -1.11 0.73
N LYS A 60 10.03 -1.51 -0.45
CA LYS A 60 11.00 -0.72 -1.23
C LYS A 60 10.45 -0.20 -2.56
N ARG A 61 9.15 -0.40 -2.80
CA ARG A 61 8.41 0.10 -3.97
C ARG A 61 7.29 0.98 -3.47
N ALA A 62 6.97 2.07 -4.17
CA ALA A 62 5.90 2.96 -3.76
C ALA A 62 4.93 3.21 -4.92
N PHE A 63 3.68 3.43 -4.57
CA PHE A 63 2.72 4.13 -5.42
C PHE A 63 2.50 5.55 -4.89
N ASN A 64 1.70 6.35 -5.59
CA ASN A 64 1.53 7.77 -5.29
C ASN A 64 0.89 8.02 -3.90
N ASN A 65 0.98 9.25 -3.42
CA ASN A 65 0.47 9.64 -2.10
C ASN A 65 -1.03 9.45 -1.94
N GLU A 66 -1.80 9.68 -3.00
CA GLU A 66 -3.26 9.52 -3.01
C GLU A 66 -3.67 8.06 -2.74
N SER A 67 -3.01 7.13 -3.42
CA SER A 67 -3.19 5.69 -3.21
C SER A 67 -2.77 5.27 -1.80
N ASN A 68 -1.67 5.80 -1.26
CA ASN A 68 -1.23 5.50 0.10
C ASN A 68 -2.24 5.97 1.16
N LEU A 69 -2.72 7.21 1.04
CA LEU A 69 -3.74 7.74 1.95
C LEU A 69 -5.01 6.89 1.92
N TYR A 70 -5.46 6.51 0.72
CA TYR A 70 -6.63 5.64 0.57
C TYR A 70 -6.41 4.28 1.26
N VAL A 71 -5.28 3.62 1.01
CA VAL A 71 -5.00 2.29 1.59
C VAL A 71 -4.91 2.37 3.12
N LEU A 72 -4.20 3.34 3.68
CA LEU A 72 -4.06 3.49 5.14
C LEU A 72 -5.40 3.71 5.84
N ASN A 73 -6.24 4.60 5.30
CA ASN A 73 -7.57 4.85 5.84
C ASN A 73 -8.49 3.62 5.76
N ASN A 74 -8.46 2.89 4.65
CA ASN A 74 -9.29 1.68 4.53
C ASN A 74 -8.74 0.53 5.38
N ILE A 75 -7.43 0.43 5.62
CA ILE A 75 -6.89 -0.53 6.59
C ILE A 75 -7.45 -0.24 7.99
N ARG A 76 -7.45 1.03 8.43
CA ARG A 76 -8.06 1.42 9.72
C ARG A 76 -9.52 1.04 9.79
N LYS A 77 -10.28 1.34 8.73
CA LYS A 77 -11.71 1.03 8.65
C LYS A 77 -12.01 -0.47 8.67
N ASP A 78 -11.28 -1.26 7.89
CA ASP A 78 -11.59 -2.67 7.65
C ASP A 78 -10.96 -3.61 8.70
N TYR A 79 -9.81 -3.22 9.29
CA TYR A 79 -9.02 -4.08 10.18
C TYR A 79 -8.71 -3.45 11.55
N GLY A 80 -9.17 -2.23 11.81
CA GLY A 80 -9.03 -1.53 13.09
C GLY A 80 -7.66 -0.91 13.36
N ASP A 81 -7.56 -0.25 14.51
CA ASP A 81 -6.40 0.59 14.87
C ASP A 81 -5.09 -0.21 15.01
N GLY A 82 -5.17 -1.49 15.40
CA GLY A 82 -3.99 -2.35 15.51
C GLY A 82 -3.30 -2.61 14.17
N ALA A 83 -4.09 -2.92 13.12
CA ALA A 83 -3.57 -3.09 11.76
C ALA A 83 -3.14 -1.75 11.16
N PHE A 84 -3.89 -0.68 11.44
CA PHE A 84 -3.54 0.67 11.01
C PHE A 84 -2.18 1.12 11.56
N LYS A 85 -1.90 0.88 12.85
CA LYS A 85 -0.60 1.21 13.45
C LYS A 85 0.54 0.48 12.74
N LYS A 86 0.39 -0.83 12.48
CA LYS A 86 1.37 -1.60 11.70
C LYS A 86 1.58 -1.00 10.31
N ALA A 87 0.51 -0.62 9.62
CA ALA A 87 0.60 -0.01 8.30
C ALA A 87 1.34 1.33 8.32
N LEU A 88 1.10 2.17 9.34
CA LEU A 88 1.83 3.43 9.54
C LEU A 88 3.31 3.21 9.90
N ASP A 89 3.63 2.14 10.62
CA ASP A 89 5.02 1.79 10.93
C ASP A 89 5.76 1.26 9.69
N ALA A 90 5.10 0.45 8.86
CA ALA A 90 5.63 0.03 7.56
C ALA A 90 5.88 1.22 6.62
N ALA A 91 4.94 2.16 6.58
CA ALA A 91 5.04 3.39 5.80
C ALA A 91 6.21 4.27 6.27
N GLN A 92 6.40 4.42 7.59
CA GLN A 92 7.52 5.17 8.14
C GLN A 92 8.86 4.52 7.78
N GLN A 93 8.98 3.20 7.94
CA GLN A 93 10.19 2.46 7.54
C GLN A 93 10.52 2.65 6.05
N HIS A 94 9.51 2.73 5.19
CA HIS A 94 9.70 3.03 3.77
C HIS A 94 10.27 4.43 3.54
N VAL A 95 9.74 5.45 4.22
CA VAL A 95 10.26 6.82 4.15
C VAL A 95 11.70 6.88 4.62
N ASP A 96 12.00 6.29 5.79
CA ASP A 96 13.33 6.28 6.37
C ASP A 96 14.35 5.60 5.45
N TYR A 97 13.96 4.47 4.84
CA TYR A 97 14.79 3.77 3.86
C TYR A 97 15.17 4.65 2.67
N TYR A 98 14.22 5.40 2.10
CA TYR A 98 14.49 6.27 0.96
C TYR A 98 15.31 7.51 1.32
N SER A 99 15.05 8.11 2.49
CA SER A 99 15.85 9.21 3.02
C SER A 99 17.31 8.80 3.22
N GLY A 100 17.57 7.58 3.70
CA GLY A 100 18.92 7.04 3.86
C GLY A 100 19.70 6.82 2.55
N LEU A 101 19.01 6.71 1.40
CA LEU A 101 19.65 6.54 0.09
C LEU A 101 20.08 7.87 -0.57
N GLY A 102 19.81 9.02 0.06
CA GLY A 102 20.08 10.33 -0.53
C GLY A 102 19.20 10.65 -1.75
N LYS A 103 18.14 9.87 -2.01
CA LYS A 103 17.27 10.00 -3.20
C LYS A 103 16.09 10.97 -3.00
N GLY A 104 16.30 11.98 -2.15
CA GLY A 104 15.27 12.93 -1.75
C GLY A 104 14.38 12.40 -0.62
N ASN A 105 13.81 13.32 0.14
CA ASN A 105 12.88 12.99 1.22
C ASN A 105 11.48 12.82 0.63
N LEU A 106 10.80 11.72 0.98
CA LEU A 106 9.39 11.51 0.63
C LEU A 106 8.47 12.40 1.48
N THR A 107 8.72 13.73 1.44
CA THR A 107 8.13 14.73 2.35
C THR A 107 6.62 14.71 2.33
N GLY A 108 6.00 14.65 1.15
CA GLY A 108 4.55 14.56 1.04
C GLY A 108 3.97 13.29 1.69
N TYR A 109 4.71 12.17 1.63
CA TYR A 109 4.24 10.95 2.29
C TYR A 109 4.47 11.00 3.81
N GLN A 110 5.60 11.57 4.25
CA GLN A 110 5.85 11.84 5.66
C GLN A 110 4.75 12.73 6.29
N THR A 111 4.30 13.77 5.57
CA THR A 111 3.20 14.63 6.01
C THR A 111 1.93 13.82 6.25
N ILE A 112 1.55 12.96 5.32
CA ILE A 112 0.38 12.07 5.46
C ILE A 112 0.51 11.17 6.71
N ILE A 113 1.66 10.55 6.90
CA ILE A 113 1.91 9.68 8.08
C ILE A 113 1.75 10.50 9.37
N ASN A 114 2.32 11.70 9.41
CA ASN A 114 2.25 12.58 10.59
C ASN A 114 0.83 13.04 10.91
N GLU A 115 0.03 13.36 9.90
CA GLU A 115 -1.38 13.75 10.06
C GLU A 115 -2.20 12.57 10.59
N LEU A 116 -2.06 11.40 9.99
CA LEU A 116 -2.78 10.19 10.38
C LEU A 116 -2.42 9.66 11.78
N ARG A 117 -1.20 9.88 12.25
CA ARG A 117 -0.79 9.52 13.63
C ARG A 117 -1.43 10.43 14.70
N LYS A 118 -1.90 11.61 14.33
CA LYS A 118 -2.54 12.57 15.24
C LYS A 118 -4.06 12.40 15.34
N SER A 119 -4.67 11.62 14.44
CA SER A 119 -6.12 11.39 14.34
C SER A 119 -6.58 10.11 15.03
#